data_AF-A0A4R6LBQ5-F1
#
_entry.id   AF-A0A4R6LBQ5-F1
#
_cell.length_a   1.000
_cell.length_b   1.000
_cell.length_c   1.000
_cell.angle_alpha   90.00
_cell.angle_beta   90.00
_cell.angle_gamma   90.00
#
_symmetry.space_group_name_H-M   'P 1'
#
loop_
_entity.id
_entity.type
_entity.pdbx_description
1 polymer ?
#
loop_
_entity_poly.entity_id
_entity_poly.type
_entity_poly.pdbx_seq_one_letter_code
_entity_poly.pdbx_strand_id
1 'polypeptide(L)'
;MKIGIIGTGFITLDLAHRAAESGHEVLISNPRGTSTLKEIAQKMGNNVKLVTTQEAAGAEIIILFIPREDLEVSIDNLPDMTGKTILHTNNPIFNLKSFLSTASGQSSCDLVTSLLPAAHVVKIFNAIEPTSSQNNKKIEERPKIFYAGENRKAKNNVKVFLETLNFSGVDLAGYMN
;
A
#
# COMPACT_ATOMS: atom_id res chain seq x y z
N MET A 1 4.02 -15.40 0.49
CA MET A 1 4.84 -14.26 0.04
C MET A 1 4.97 -13.28 1.21
N LYS A 2 6.06 -12.52 1.30
CA LYS A 2 6.30 -11.50 2.33
C LYS A 2 5.75 -10.15 1.88
N ILE A 3 4.91 -9.55 2.71
CA ILE A 3 4.30 -8.24 2.50
C ILE A 3 4.86 -7.27 3.54
N GLY A 4 5.52 -6.22 3.09
CA GLY A 4 6.03 -5.15 3.93
C GLY A 4 5.01 -4.03 4.01
N ILE A 5 4.75 -3.52 5.20
CA ILE A 5 3.92 -2.33 5.41
C ILE A 5 4.81 -1.29 6.05
N ILE A 6 4.93 -0.13 5.40
CA ILE A 6 5.69 1.00 5.91
C ILE A 6 4.74 2.18 6.07
N GLY A 7 4.39 2.41 7.33
CA GLY A 7 3.37 3.38 7.73
C GLY A 7 1.97 2.78 7.71
N THR A 8 1.18 3.13 8.72
CA THR A 8 -0.11 2.50 9.00
C THR A 8 -1.26 3.47 8.88
N GLY A 9 -2.29 3.07 8.14
CA GLY A 9 -3.58 3.73 8.03
C GLY A 9 -4.68 2.69 7.89
N PHE A 10 -5.93 3.13 7.82
CA PHE A 10 -7.09 2.22 7.73
C PHE A 10 -6.94 1.21 6.57
N ILE A 11 -6.62 1.69 5.37
CA ILE A 11 -6.47 0.83 4.19
C ILE A 11 -5.28 -0.12 4.29
N THR A 12 -4.14 0.32 4.83
CA THR A 12 -2.96 -0.56 4.91
C THR A 12 -3.14 -1.64 5.97
N LEU A 13 -3.87 -1.36 7.05
CA LEU A 13 -4.22 -2.37 8.05
C LEU A 13 -5.26 -3.37 7.55
N ASP A 14 -6.24 -2.95 6.73
CA ASP A 14 -7.16 -3.89 6.06
C ASP A 14 -6.41 -4.81 5.09
N LEU A 15 -5.51 -4.26 4.27
CA LEU A 15 -4.64 -5.05 3.40
C LEU A 15 -3.73 -6.00 4.21
N ALA A 16 -3.21 -5.55 5.37
CA ALA A 16 -2.43 -6.36 6.29
C ALA A 16 -3.23 -7.57 6.78
N HIS A 17 -4.46 -7.33 7.26
CA HIS A 17 -5.35 -8.35 7.78
C HIS A 17 -5.64 -9.41 6.71
N ARG A 18 -6.13 -8.97 5.54
CA ARG A 18 -6.47 -9.86 4.43
C ARG A 18 -5.25 -10.64 3.94
N ALA A 19 -4.06 -10.01 3.93
CA ALA A 19 -2.84 -10.69 3.54
C ALA A 19 -2.49 -11.81 4.52
N ALA A 20 -2.60 -11.55 5.83
CA ALA A 20 -2.39 -12.56 6.86
C ALA A 20 -3.41 -13.72 6.75
N GLU A 21 -4.70 -13.41 6.56
CA GLU A 21 -5.76 -14.41 6.35
C GLU A 21 -5.51 -15.28 5.10
N SER A 22 -4.90 -14.70 4.07
CA SER A 22 -4.54 -15.39 2.83
C SER A 22 -3.22 -16.15 2.93
N GLY A 23 -2.61 -16.25 4.12
CA GLY A 23 -1.40 -17.02 4.39
C GLY A 23 -0.09 -16.30 4.04
N HIS A 24 -0.12 -15.00 3.78
CA HIS A 24 1.10 -14.21 3.60
C HIS A 24 1.79 -13.93 4.94
N GLU A 25 3.12 -13.78 4.92
CA GLU A 25 3.86 -13.23 6.06
C GLU A 25 3.80 -11.70 5.94
N VAL A 26 3.33 -11.03 6.99
CA VAL A 26 3.13 -9.58 7.02
C VAL A 26 4.10 -8.94 8.00
N LEU A 27 4.90 -8.01 7.49
CA LEU A 27 5.91 -7.27 8.24
C LEU A 27 5.46 -5.82 8.36
N ILE A 28 4.95 -5.44 9.53
CA ILE A 28 4.41 -4.11 9.78
C ILE A 28 5.45 -3.23 10.44
N SER A 29 5.75 -2.11 9.81
CA SER A 29 6.53 -1.02 10.36
C SER A 29 5.75 0.29 10.31
N ASN A 30 6.05 1.18 11.24
CA ASN A 30 5.55 2.54 11.25
C ASN A 30 6.69 3.46 11.71
N PRO A 31 7.16 4.41 10.88
CA PRO A 31 8.26 5.30 11.23
C PRO A 31 8.02 6.09 12.52
N ARG A 32 6.75 6.36 12.86
CA ARG A 32 6.34 7.02 14.12
C ARG A 32 6.25 6.07 15.33
N GLY A 33 6.66 4.82 15.17
CA GLY A 33 6.62 3.77 16.18
C GLY A 33 5.42 2.83 16.08
N THR A 34 5.58 1.63 16.64
CA THR A 34 4.61 0.51 16.53
C THR A 34 3.95 0.14 17.87
N SER A 35 4.16 0.93 18.92
CA SER A 35 3.64 0.63 20.27
C SER A 35 2.13 0.45 20.30
N THR A 36 1.40 1.25 19.53
CA THR A 36 -0.07 1.20 19.38
C THR A 36 -0.57 0.07 18.50
N LEU A 37 0.32 -0.64 17.80
CA LEU A 37 -0.04 -1.69 16.84
C LEU A 37 0.04 -3.10 17.42
N LYS A 38 0.56 -3.27 18.65
CA LYS A 38 0.79 -4.58 19.27
C LYS A 38 -0.46 -5.44 19.33
N GLU A 39 -1.55 -4.90 19.89
CA GLU A 39 -2.81 -5.63 20.01
C GLU A 39 -3.44 -5.94 18.63
N ILE A 40 -3.32 -5.00 17.69
CA ILE A 40 -3.83 -5.16 16.33
C ILE A 40 -3.09 -6.31 15.62
N ALA A 41 -1.76 -6.29 15.66
CA ALA A 41 -0.94 -7.34 15.06
C ALA A 41 -1.20 -8.72 15.68
N GLN A 42 -1.36 -8.79 17.01
CA GLN A 42 -1.70 -10.03 17.70
C GLN A 42 -3.05 -10.61 17.24
N LYS A 43 -4.07 -9.76 17.05
CA LYS A 43 -5.39 -10.18 16.56
C LYS A 43 -5.37 -10.67 15.11
N MET A 44 -4.44 -10.16 14.28
CA MET A 44 -4.26 -10.62 12.90
C MET A 44 -3.58 -12.00 12.80
N GLY A 45 -2.99 -12.50 13.89
CA GLY A 45 -2.43 -13.84 13.99
C GLY A 45 -0.91 -13.92 13.82
N ASN A 46 -0.37 -15.13 13.96
CA ASN A 46 1.06 -15.39 14.12
C ASN A 46 1.92 -15.05 12.89
N ASN A 47 1.30 -14.87 11.72
CA ASN A 47 2.01 -14.51 10.49
C ASN A 47 2.26 -12.99 10.36
N VAL A 48 1.85 -12.20 11.36
CA VAL A 48 2.06 -10.75 11.41
C VAL A 48 3.14 -10.40 12.43
N LYS A 49 4.15 -9.65 12.00
CA LYS A 49 5.26 -9.21 12.84
C LYS A 49 5.39 -7.69 12.81
N LEU A 50 5.61 -7.09 13.97
CA LEU A 50 6.05 -5.71 14.07
C LEU A 50 7.58 -5.66 13.89
N VAL A 51 8.05 -4.88 12.93
CA VAL A 51 9.46 -4.87 12.51
C VAL A 51 9.98 -3.45 12.25
N THR A 52 11.28 -3.32 12.03
CA THR A 52 11.91 -2.09 11.55
C THR A 52 11.49 -1.75 10.12
N THR A 53 11.65 -0.50 9.72
CA THR A 53 11.34 -0.04 8.35
C THR A 53 12.20 -0.80 7.33
N GLN A 54 13.47 -1.05 7.65
CA GLN A 54 14.42 -1.78 6.82
C GLN A 54 13.99 -3.23 6.59
N GLU A 55 13.53 -3.92 7.63
CA GLU A 55 13.02 -5.29 7.51
C GLU A 55 11.74 -5.35 6.66
N ALA A 56 10.81 -4.42 6.85
CA ALA A 56 9.60 -4.32 6.04
C ALA A 56 9.93 -4.05 4.55
N ALA A 57 10.90 -3.19 4.27
CA ALA A 57 11.35 -2.90 2.91
C ALA A 57 12.03 -4.09 2.20
N GLY A 58 12.48 -5.09 2.96
CA GLY A 58 13.00 -6.35 2.41
C GLY A 58 11.94 -7.21 1.71
N ALA A 59 10.65 -6.94 1.91
CA ALA A 59 9.54 -7.71 1.37
C ALA A 59 9.45 -7.70 -0.18
N GLU A 60 8.62 -8.58 -0.74
CA GLU A 60 8.40 -8.72 -2.18
C GLU A 60 7.47 -7.62 -2.71
N ILE A 61 6.43 -7.33 -1.92
CA ILE A 61 5.49 -6.23 -2.11
C ILE A 61 5.57 -5.33 -0.88
N ILE A 62 5.68 -4.02 -1.10
CA ILE A 62 5.78 -3.03 -0.04
C ILE A 62 4.59 -2.08 -0.15
N ILE A 63 3.76 -2.01 0.87
CA ILE A 63 2.63 -1.09 0.97
C ILE A 63 3.12 0.15 1.72
N LEU A 64 3.06 1.30 1.04
CA LEU A 64 3.56 2.57 1.55
C LEU A 64 2.40 3.50 1.92
N PHE A 65 2.42 4.00 3.15
CA PHE A 65 1.50 5.02 3.64
C PHE A 65 2.21 5.92 4.65
N ILE A 66 2.90 6.95 4.15
CA ILE A 66 3.69 7.86 4.98
C ILE A 66 3.18 9.29 4.75
N PRO A 67 3.02 10.10 5.81
CA PRO A 67 2.68 11.51 5.67
C PRO A 67 3.70 12.23 4.79
N ARG A 68 3.26 13.20 3.98
CA ARG A 68 4.13 13.89 3.01
C ARG A 68 5.36 14.49 3.68
N GLU A 69 5.17 15.13 4.84
CA GLU A 69 6.23 15.75 5.64
C GLU A 69 7.28 14.79 6.18
N ASP A 70 6.93 13.51 6.35
CA ASP A 70 7.81 12.50 6.91
C ASP A 70 8.41 11.59 5.84
N LEU A 71 7.99 11.77 4.57
CA LEU A 71 8.27 10.80 3.52
C LEU A 71 9.77 10.62 3.29
N GLU A 72 10.50 11.72 3.05
CA GLU A 72 11.95 11.69 2.80
C GLU A 72 12.72 11.03 3.94
N VAL A 73 12.53 11.53 5.17
CA VAL A 73 13.24 10.99 6.35
C VAL A 73 12.89 9.53 6.64
N SER A 74 11.65 9.12 6.34
CA SER A 74 11.21 7.74 6.61
C SER A 74 11.76 6.72 5.62
N ILE A 75 12.23 7.15 4.44
CA ILE A 75 12.71 6.25 3.39
C ILE A 75 14.20 6.45 3.02
N ASP A 76 14.88 7.44 3.60
CA ASP A 76 16.28 7.75 3.33
C ASP A 76 17.24 6.56 3.60
N ASN A 77 16.88 5.69 4.53
CA ASN A 77 17.69 4.54 4.95
C ASN A 77 17.10 3.19 4.51
N LEU A 78 16.30 3.17 3.44
CA LEU A 78 15.83 1.90 2.87
C LEU A 78 17.00 1.11 2.26
N PRO A 79 16.92 -0.23 2.24
CA PRO A 79 17.86 -1.06 1.50
C PRO A 79 17.75 -0.80 -0.02
N ASP A 80 18.53 -1.51 -0.83
CA ASP A 80 18.38 -1.47 -2.28
C ASP A 80 16.92 -1.80 -2.71
N MET A 81 16.30 -0.83 -3.36
CA MET A 81 14.91 -0.91 -3.82
C MET A 81 14.79 -1.32 -5.29
N THR A 82 15.89 -1.71 -5.93
CA THR A 82 15.92 -2.10 -7.34
C THR A 82 14.90 -3.21 -7.64
N GLY A 83 13.96 -2.90 -8.54
CA GLY A 83 12.92 -3.84 -8.97
C GLY A 83 11.84 -4.17 -7.93
N LYS A 84 11.87 -3.54 -6.75
CA LYS A 84 10.82 -3.69 -5.73
C LYS A 84 9.50 -3.10 -6.22
N THR A 85 8.39 -3.75 -5.89
CA THR A 85 7.05 -3.24 -6.18
C THR A 85 6.51 -2.50 -4.96
N ILE A 86 6.20 -1.21 -5.11
CA ILE A 86 5.68 -0.35 -4.06
C ILE A 86 4.23 -0.01 -4.36
N LEU A 87 3.32 -0.40 -3.47
CA LEU A 87 1.91 -0.03 -3.50
C LEU A 87 1.75 1.27 -2.74
N HIS A 88 1.69 2.38 -3.47
CA HIS A 88 1.45 3.69 -2.90
C HIS A 88 -0.05 3.92 -2.74
N THR A 89 -0.53 3.96 -1.49
CA THR A 89 -1.96 4.17 -1.21
C THR A 89 -2.28 5.65 -1.19
N ASN A 90 -1.62 6.42 -0.33
CA ASN A 90 -1.70 7.88 -0.25
C ASN A 90 -0.56 8.44 0.61
N ASN A 91 -0.36 9.75 0.62
CA ASN A 91 0.45 10.48 1.59
C ASN A 91 -0.37 11.60 2.25
N PRO A 92 -0.95 11.39 3.44
CA PRO A 92 -1.69 12.45 4.11
C PRO A 92 -0.77 13.64 4.42
N ILE A 93 -1.37 14.84 4.51
CA ILE A 93 -0.66 16.08 4.81
C ILE A 93 -1.26 16.66 6.08
N PHE A 94 -0.45 16.84 7.12
CA PHE A 94 -0.94 17.35 8.41
C PHE A 94 -0.43 18.75 8.77
N ASN A 95 0.41 19.37 7.94
CA ASN A 95 0.90 20.72 8.17
C ASN A 95 0.82 21.64 6.94
N LEU A 96 0.69 22.95 7.22
CA LEU A 96 0.51 23.99 6.19
C LEU A 96 1.72 24.09 5.25
N LYS A 97 2.95 23.96 5.76
CA LYS A 97 4.16 24.04 4.93
C LYS A 97 4.13 22.96 3.82
N SER A 98 3.79 21.74 4.19
CA SER A 98 3.73 20.60 3.27
C SER A 98 2.54 20.71 2.33
N PHE A 99 1.41 21.25 2.80
CA PHE A 99 0.28 21.58 1.94
C PHE A 99 0.66 22.61 0.87
N LEU A 100 1.29 23.73 1.25
CA LEU A 100 1.73 24.76 0.31
C LEU A 100 2.76 24.22 -0.70
N SER A 101 3.58 23.22 -0.34
CA SER A 101 4.51 22.58 -1.28
C SER A 101 3.82 21.82 -2.42
N THR A 102 2.52 21.51 -2.30
CA THR A 102 1.74 20.86 -3.38
C THR A 102 1.31 21.82 -4.48
N ALA A 103 1.43 23.14 -4.26
CA ALA A 103 1.07 24.15 -5.25
C ALA A 103 1.90 24.06 -6.55
N SER A 104 3.03 23.35 -6.52
CA SER A 104 3.82 23.02 -7.72
C SER A 104 3.11 22.07 -8.70
N GLY A 105 2.00 21.45 -8.28
CA GLY A 105 1.24 20.49 -9.09
C GLY A 105 1.84 19.07 -9.12
N GLN A 106 2.95 18.82 -8.41
CA GLN A 106 3.55 17.49 -8.33
C GLN A 106 2.61 16.52 -7.61
N SER A 107 2.26 15.40 -8.26
CA SER A 107 1.41 14.39 -7.64
C SER A 107 2.15 13.65 -6.52
N SER A 108 1.38 13.01 -5.62
CA SER A 108 1.98 12.19 -4.56
C SER A 108 2.75 10.99 -5.10
N CYS A 109 2.31 10.42 -6.22
CA CYS A 109 3.02 9.35 -6.91
C CYS A 109 4.34 9.82 -7.51
N ASP A 110 4.36 10.99 -8.14
CA ASP A 110 5.59 11.54 -8.74
C ASP A 110 6.63 11.80 -7.65
N LEU A 111 6.21 12.32 -6.50
CA LEU A 111 7.09 12.51 -5.36
C LEU A 111 7.70 11.17 -4.90
N VAL A 112 6.89 10.14 -4.64
CA VAL A 112 7.41 8.83 -4.20
C VAL A 112 8.33 8.22 -5.25
N THR A 113 7.97 8.33 -6.54
CA THR A 113 8.78 7.81 -7.65
C THR A 113 10.12 8.54 -7.74
N SER A 114 10.15 9.86 -7.52
CA SER A 114 11.39 10.64 -7.50
C SER A 114 12.33 10.27 -6.35
N LEU A 115 11.77 9.86 -5.20
CA LEU A 115 12.55 9.45 -4.04
C LEU A 115 13.01 7.98 -4.12
N LEU A 116 12.31 7.13 -4.88
CA LEU A 116 12.61 5.70 -5.04
C LEU A 116 12.72 5.32 -6.52
N PRO A 117 13.67 5.90 -7.28
CA PRO A 117 13.73 5.77 -8.73
C PRO A 117 14.05 4.35 -9.22
N ALA A 118 14.68 3.53 -8.37
CA ALA A 118 15.00 2.13 -8.69
C ALA A 118 13.81 1.17 -8.45
N ALA A 119 12.76 1.64 -7.76
CA ALA A 119 11.57 0.86 -7.48
C ALA A 119 10.49 1.04 -8.57
N HIS A 120 9.45 0.22 -8.49
CA HIS A 120 8.27 0.32 -9.34
C HIS A 120 7.07 0.71 -8.49
N VAL A 121 6.72 1.99 -8.53
CA VAL A 121 5.58 2.55 -7.79
C VAL A 121 4.29 2.26 -8.56
N VAL A 122 3.31 1.67 -7.87
CA VAL A 122 1.96 1.44 -8.35
C VAL A 122 1.00 2.16 -7.39
N LYS A 123 0.26 3.14 -7.91
CA LYS A 123 -0.82 3.80 -7.17
C LYS A 123 -1.93 2.80 -6.94
N ILE A 124 -2.36 2.65 -5.69
CA ILE A 124 -3.55 1.91 -5.30
C ILE A 124 -4.62 2.90 -4.86
N PHE A 125 -5.84 2.77 -5.38
CA PHE A 125 -6.99 3.57 -4.98
C PHE A 125 -7.83 2.82 -3.93
N ASN A 126 -8.73 3.55 -3.28
CA ASN A 126 -9.62 2.95 -2.28
C ASN A 126 -10.51 1.89 -2.92
N ALA A 127 -10.78 0.82 -2.16
CA ALA A 127 -11.70 -0.22 -2.60
C ALA A 127 -13.11 0.36 -2.79
N ILE A 128 -13.77 -0.05 -3.87
CA ILE A 128 -15.19 0.17 -4.08
C ILE A 128 -15.91 -1.13 -3.74
N GLU A 129 -16.69 -1.08 -2.67
CA GLU A 129 -17.56 -2.17 -2.28
C GLU A 129 -18.72 -2.30 -3.28
N PRO A 130 -19.12 -3.52 -3.66
CA PRO A 130 -20.30 -3.72 -4.51
C PRO A 130 -21.54 -3.11 -3.82
N THR A 131 -22.24 -2.23 -4.49
CA THR A 131 -23.48 -1.66 -3.95
C THR A 131 -24.56 -2.74 -3.90
N SER A 132 -25.11 -3.02 -2.72
CA SER A 132 -26.32 -3.84 -2.56
C SER A 132 -27.53 -3.13 -3.17
N SER A 133 -27.70 -3.22 -4.48
CA SER A 133 -28.88 -2.68 -5.16
C SER A 133 -30.12 -3.48 -4.78
N GLN A 134 -30.89 -2.97 -3.82
CA GLN A 134 -32.34 -3.12 -3.55
C GLN A 134 -33.00 -4.51 -3.52
N ASN A 135 -32.29 -5.59 -3.78
CA ASN A 135 -32.80 -6.95 -3.63
C ASN A 135 -31.79 -7.72 -2.79
N ASN A 136 -32.26 -8.39 -1.74
CA ASN A 136 -31.52 -9.24 -0.80
C ASN A 136 -30.81 -10.45 -1.48
N LYS A 137 -30.12 -10.25 -2.59
CA LYS A 137 -29.21 -11.20 -3.20
C LYS A 137 -27.82 -10.91 -2.66
N LYS A 138 -27.21 -11.95 -2.10
CA LYS A 138 -25.80 -11.96 -1.73
C LYS A 138 -25.01 -11.60 -2.99
N ILE A 139 -24.30 -10.47 -2.98
CA ILE A 139 -23.42 -10.12 -4.10
C ILE A 139 -22.18 -11.01 -3.96
N GLU A 140 -21.98 -11.90 -4.93
CA GLU A 140 -20.77 -12.73 -5.03
C GLU A 140 -19.61 -11.99 -5.71
N GLU A 141 -19.79 -10.72 -6.08
CA GLU A 141 -18.73 -9.92 -6.68
C GLU A 141 -17.70 -9.49 -5.63
N ARG A 142 -16.42 -9.68 -5.96
CA ARG A 142 -15.30 -9.18 -5.16
C ARG A 142 -15.28 -7.65 -5.18
N PRO A 143 -14.92 -6.98 -4.07
CA PRO A 143 -14.71 -5.54 -4.09
C PRO A 143 -13.60 -5.19 -5.09
N LYS A 144 -13.74 -4.04 -5.75
CA LYS A 144 -12.80 -3.61 -6.80
C LYS A 144 -11.77 -2.65 -6.23
N ILE A 145 -10.50 -2.89 -6.55
CA ILE A 145 -9.42 -1.94 -6.29
C ILE A 145 -8.83 -1.51 -7.62
N PHE A 146 -8.91 -0.22 -7.91
CA PHE A 146 -8.26 0.36 -9.07
C PHE A 146 -6.79 0.61 -8.77
N TYR A 147 -5.95 0.50 -9.78
CA TYR A 147 -4.53 0.81 -9.66
C TYR A 147 -3.94 1.37 -10.96
N ALA A 148 -2.82 2.07 -10.87
CA ALA A 148 -2.11 2.65 -12.01
C ALA A 148 -0.59 2.65 -11.76
N GLY A 149 0.20 2.52 -12.82
CA GLY A 149 1.66 2.56 -12.76
C GLY A 149 2.31 2.21 -14.10
N GLU A 150 3.59 2.54 -14.23
CA GLU A 150 4.33 2.44 -15.50
C GLU A 150 4.82 1.01 -15.78
N ASN A 151 5.32 0.32 -14.75
CA ASN A 151 5.95 -0.99 -14.94
C ASN A 151 4.90 -2.12 -15.05
N ARG A 152 4.82 -2.73 -16.24
CA ARG A 152 3.87 -3.82 -16.53
C ARG A 152 4.02 -5.03 -15.59
N LYS A 153 5.25 -5.42 -15.23
CA LYS A 153 5.51 -6.56 -14.34
C LYS A 153 5.04 -6.26 -12.92
N ALA A 154 5.31 -5.06 -12.41
CA ALA A 154 4.85 -4.61 -11.11
C ALA A 154 3.31 -4.56 -11.05
N LYS A 155 2.65 -4.04 -12.08
CA LYS A 155 1.19 -4.05 -12.21
C LYS A 155 0.59 -5.46 -12.19
N ASN A 156 1.22 -6.41 -12.90
CA ASN A 156 0.78 -7.81 -12.86
C ASN A 156 0.94 -8.42 -11.46
N ASN A 157 2.06 -8.15 -10.77
CA ASN A 157 2.26 -8.60 -9.39
C ASN A 157 1.20 -8.03 -8.45
N VAL A 158 0.86 -6.74 -8.61
CA VAL A 158 -0.23 -6.08 -7.86
C VAL A 158 -1.56 -6.76 -8.12
N LYS A 159 -1.89 -7.04 -9.39
CA LYS A 159 -3.13 -7.75 -9.74
C LYS A 159 -3.24 -9.10 -9.02
N VAL A 160 -2.20 -9.92 -9.13
CA VAL A 160 -2.15 -11.25 -8.50
C VAL A 160 -2.25 -11.13 -6.98
N PHE A 161 -1.54 -10.17 -6.37
CA PHE A 161 -1.65 -9.91 -4.94
C PHE A 161 -3.07 -9.51 -4.52
N LEU A 162 -3.71 -8.56 -5.22
CA LEU A 162 -5.08 -8.17 -4.92
C LEU A 162 -6.06 -9.35 -5.06
N GLU A 163 -5.85 -10.24 -6.02
CA GLU A 163 -6.65 -11.46 -6.18
C GLU A 163 -6.50 -12.42 -4.99
N THR A 164 -5.32 -12.54 -4.37
CA THR A 164 -5.15 -13.36 -3.15
C THR A 164 -5.95 -12.78 -1.99
N LEU A 165 -6.07 -11.45 -1.92
CA LEU A 165 -6.84 -10.73 -0.89
C LEU A 165 -8.35 -10.72 -1.12
N ASN A 166 -8.84 -11.51 -2.08
CA ASN A 166 -10.23 -11.52 -2.53
C ASN A 166 -10.73 -10.17 -3.08
N PHE A 167 -9.84 -9.37 -3.68
CA PHE A 167 -10.20 -8.20 -4.48
C PHE A 167 -10.18 -8.51 -5.97
N SER A 168 -10.92 -7.71 -6.74
CA SER A 168 -10.76 -7.61 -8.19
C SER A 168 -9.90 -6.38 -8.52
N GLY A 169 -8.65 -6.60 -8.90
CA GLY A 169 -7.73 -5.52 -9.30
C GLY A 169 -8.01 -5.02 -10.72
N VAL A 170 -8.17 -3.70 -10.89
CA VAL A 170 -8.46 -3.04 -12.17
C VAL A 170 -7.37 -2.02 -12.54
N ASP A 171 -6.61 -2.29 -13.60
CA ASP A 171 -5.59 -1.37 -14.12
C ASP A 171 -6.23 -0.21 -14.90
N LEU A 172 -6.08 1.01 -14.40
CA LEU A 172 -6.64 2.21 -15.02
C LEU A 172 -5.93 2.62 -16.31
N ALA A 173 -4.68 2.21 -16.51
CA ALA A 173 -4.00 2.48 -17.78
C ALA A 173 -4.67 1.72 -18.95
N GLY A 174 -5.42 0.65 -18.68
CA GLY A 174 -6.25 -0.04 -19.66
C GLY A 174 -7.58 0.64 -20.00
N TYR A 175 -7.97 1.69 -19.25
CA TYR A 175 -9.25 2.41 -19.40
C TYR A 175 -9.10 3.82 -20.01
N MET A 176 -7.88 4.29 -20.27
CA MET A 176 -7.61 5.58 -20.91
C MET A 176 -7.35 5.50 -22.41
N ASN A 177 -7.78 4.40 -23.07
CA ASN A 177 -7.77 4.23 -24.53
C ASN A 177 -9.19 4.25 -25.09
#